data_AF-A0A734CAU2-F1
#
_entry.id   AF-A0A734CAU2-F1
#
_cell.length_a   1.000
_cell.length_b   1.000
_cell.length_c   1.000
_cell.angle_alpha   90.00
_cell.angle_beta   90.00
_cell.angle_gamma   90.00
#
_symmetry.space_group_name_H-M   'P 1'
#
loop_
_entity.id
_entity.type
_entity.pdbx_description
1 polymer ?
#
loop_
_entity_poly.entity_id
_entity_poly.type
_entity_poly.pdbx_seq_one_letter_code
_entity_poly.pdbx_strand_id
1 'polypeptide(L)'
;MIRVLILFIAIGGGYFTLFPARADGCYFSGGNVSLGVPEMSIPADTPNGTVLYTSPKITKKVTCDLSYSPKPTSINFVTTADFNKFTSQNNGVKFTLYIDGVPYDKQMTQSIGSLSAGFWQAFSKDVSIWFDIKVDTSKGNIPSSGTYLSGGFESVYLIQGTNYGLPRGIISLSTPNITYIPCMMAISLNPDTIDFGAVKASDLNKGIDIQRRFTTLIQKNKGCTSTVNTPFSINMYFEPTASILNADGSLNLNNGLGLSISDISGKYVPYNTAWKLNDVRVDSVIKSNFTAHLKKISGQDVKTGPFSADVVVRINYY
;
A
#
# COMPACT_ATOMS: atom_id res chain seq x y z
N MET A 1 74.11 39.26 11.14
CA MET A 1 73.73 38.75 9.79
C MET A 1 73.07 37.39 9.97
N ILE A 2 71.76 37.38 10.22
CA ILE A 2 70.96 36.17 10.45
C ILE A 2 69.76 36.30 9.53
N ARG A 3 69.84 35.67 8.36
CA ARG A 3 68.74 35.41 7.44
C ARG A 3 69.26 34.37 6.45
N VAL A 4 68.43 33.40 6.13
CA VAL A 4 68.66 32.23 5.25
C VAL A 4 69.02 30.96 6.02
N LEU A 5 68.05 30.35 6.73
CA LEU A 5 67.98 28.88 6.83
C LEU A 5 66.66 28.32 7.40
N ILE A 6 65.47 28.79 7.03
CA ILE A 6 64.23 28.04 7.31
C ILE A 6 63.25 28.24 6.14
N LEU A 7 63.41 27.47 5.07
CA LEU A 7 62.34 27.22 4.11
C LEU A 7 62.65 25.96 3.28
N PHE A 8 62.62 24.78 3.90
CA PHE A 8 62.61 23.49 3.19
C PHE A 8 61.83 22.43 3.99
N ILE A 9 60.57 22.75 4.32
CA ILE A 9 59.57 21.73 4.69
C ILE A 9 58.33 22.01 3.84
N ALA A 10 58.41 21.66 2.57
CA ALA A 10 57.26 21.44 1.72
C ALA A 10 57.71 20.49 0.60
N ILE A 11 56.82 19.55 0.26
CA ILE A 11 56.92 18.64 -0.89
C ILE A 11 57.65 17.31 -0.61
N GLY A 12 57.11 16.54 0.34
CA GLY A 12 56.96 15.09 0.19
C GLY A 12 55.48 14.81 0.47
N GLY A 13 54.61 14.57 -0.51
CA GLY A 13 54.80 13.55 -1.54
C GLY A 13 54.31 12.23 -0.95
N GLY A 14 52.98 12.06 -0.87
CA GLY A 14 52.37 10.89 -0.27
C GLY A 14 50.86 11.00 -0.35
N TYR A 15 50.34 10.95 -1.57
CA TYR A 15 48.93 10.73 -1.86
C TYR A 15 48.47 9.51 -1.05
N PHE A 16 47.78 9.73 0.06
CA PHE A 16 46.88 8.71 0.60
C PHE A 16 45.74 8.59 -0.40
N THR A 17 45.93 7.74 -1.41
CA THR A 17 44.84 7.23 -2.21
C THR A 17 43.89 6.56 -1.23
N LEU A 18 42.79 7.24 -0.92
CA LEU A 18 41.62 6.64 -0.30
C LEU A 18 41.12 5.56 -1.28
N PHE A 19 41.68 4.35 -1.17
CA PHE A 19 41.08 3.20 -1.81
C PHE A 19 39.70 3.05 -1.17
N PRO A 20 38.61 3.07 -1.95
CA PRO A 20 37.32 2.73 -1.39
C PRO A 20 37.47 1.33 -0.78
N ALA A 21 37.18 1.20 0.52
CA ALA A 21 37.19 -0.09 1.19
C ALA A 21 36.20 -1.01 0.46
N ARG A 22 36.71 -1.95 -0.35
CA ARG A 22 35.91 -2.98 -1.00
C ARG A 22 35.80 -4.14 -0.04
N ALA A 23 34.59 -4.41 0.41
CA ALA A 23 34.28 -5.62 1.17
C ALA A 23 33.72 -6.65 0.20
N ASP A 24 34.33 -7.84 0.16
CA ASP A 24 33.79 -8.96 -0.61
C ASP A 24 32.36 -9.25 -0.16
N GLY A 25 31.44 -9.41 -1.10
CA GLY A 25 30.03 -9.68 -0.82
C GLY A 25 29.08 -8.88 -1.68
N CYS A 26 27.80 -8.91 -1.32
CA CYS A 26 26.74 -8.21 -2.02
C CYS A 26 25.96 -7.30 -1.10
N TYR A 27 25.51 -6.15 -1.61
CA TYR A 27 24.74 -5.18 -0.85
C TYR A 27 23.81 -4.36 -1.76
N PHE A 28 22.82 -3.73 -1.13
CA PHE A 28 21.99 -2.71 -1.75
C PHE A 28 22.56 -1.33 -1.44
N SER A 29 22.59 -0.45 -2.45
CA SER A 29 22.95 0.94 -2.24
C SER A 29 21.97 1.62 -1.28
N GLY A 30 22.51 2.28 -0.25
CA GLY A 30 21.73 2.87 0.84
C GLY A 30 21.22 1.87 1.88
N GLY A 31 21.77 0.65 1.91
CA GLY A 31 21.46 -0.37 2.92
C GLY A 31 20.31 -1.32 2.51
N ASN A 32 20.02 -2.25 3.42
CA ASN A 32 19.01 -3.29 3.24
C ASN A 32 17.62 -2.73 2.92
N VAL A 33 16.78 -3.57 2.32
CA VAL A 33 15.43 -3.23 1.92
C VAL A 33 14.45 -3.74 2.97
N SER A 34 13.62 -2.85 3.50
CA SER A 34 12.54 -3.21 4.43
C SER A 34 11.19 -2.91 3.79
N LEU A 35 10.33 -3.92 3.70
CA LEU A 35 8.98 -3.84 3.13
C LEU A 35 7.95 -4.02 4.25
N GLY A 36 6.99 -3.10 4.35
CA GLY A 36 5.91 -3.16 5.34
C GLY A 36 4.58 -3.51 4.68
N VAL A 37 3.94 -4.58 5.13
CA VAL A 37 2.55 -4.88 4.78
C VAL A 37 1.64 -3.97 5.61
N PRO A 38 0.60 -3.34 5.02
CA PRO A 38 -0.34 -2.55 5.80
C PRO A 38 -1.25 -3.44 6.66
N GLU A 39 -1.80 -2.87 7.72
CA GLU A 39 -2.86 -3.51 8.50
C GLU A 39 -4.09 -3.72 7.62
N MET A 40 -4.69 -4.90 7.70
CA MET A 40 -5.90 -5.24 6.95
C MET A 40 -6.68 -6.34 7.66
N SER A 41 -7.99 -6.35 7.40
CA SER A 41 -8.88 -7.43 7.80
C SER A 41 -9.45 -8.11 6.54
N ILE A 42 -9.51 -9.44 6.52
CA ILE A 42 -9.89 -10.22 5.34
C ILE A 42 -11.16 -11.05 5.63
N PRO A 43 -12.27 -10.76 4.94
CA PRO A 43 -13.47 -11.59 4.99
C PRO A 43 -13.28 -13.01 4.45
N ALA A 44 -13.86 -14.01 5.14
CA ALA A 44 -13.77 -15.41 4.73
C ALA A 44 -14.44 -15.72 3.36
N ASP A 45 -15.44 -14.91 2.98
CA ASP A 45 -16.16 -14.99 1.70
C ASP A 45 -15.59 -14.05 0.63
N THR A 46 -14.38 -13.50 0.84
CA THR A 46 -13.73 -12.67 -0.19
C THR A 46 -13.50 -13.49 -1.47
N PRO A 47 -13.92 -13.00 -2.65
CA PRO A 47 -13.80 -13.76 -3.89
C PRO A 47 -12.34 -14.09 -4.26
N ASN A 48 -12.15 -15.26 -4.89
CA ASN A 48 -10.85 -15.66 -5.45
C ASN A 48 -10.31 -14.62 -6.45
N GLY A 49 -9.00 -14.37 -6.42
CA GLY A 49 -8.35 -13.40 -7.30
C GLY A 49 -8.47 -11.94 -6.86
N THR A 50 -9.20 -11.65 -5.77
CA THR A 50 -9.29 -10.29 -5.21
C THR A 50 -7.91 -9.79 -4.81
N VAL A 51 -7.50 -8.63 -5.33
CA VAL A 51 -6.25 -7.96 -4.92
C VAL A 51 -6.51 -7.20 -3.64
N LEU A 52 -5.85 -7.62 -2.56
CA LEU A 52 -5.98 -7.00 -1.24
C LEU A 52 -5.04 -5.80 -1.10
N TYR A 53 -3.83 -5.92 -1.64
CA TYR A 53 -2.85 -4.84 -1.61
C TYR A 53 -1.80 -4.99 -2.72
N THR A 54 -1.26 -3.87 -3.19
CA THR A 54 -0.07 -3.81 -4.03
C THR A 54 0.81 -2.69 -3.52
N SER A 55 2.07 -3.01 -3.22
CA SER A 55 3.01 -2.01 -2.71
C SER A 55 3.47 -1.05 -3.81
N PRO A 56 3.90 0.17 -3.45
CA PRO A 56 4.69 0.99 -4.36
C PRO A 56 5.92 0.22 -4.86
N LYS A 57 6.31 0.49 -6.10
CA LYS A 57 7.51 -0.06 -6.73
C LYS A 57 8.72 0.78 -6.36
N ILE A 58 9.71 0.16 -5.73
CA ILE A 58 10.99 0.81 -5.41
C ILE A 58 12.09 0.31 -6.35
N THR A 59 13.06 1.17 -6.63
CA THR A 59 14.26 0.79 -7.39
C THR A 59 15.47 0.89 -6.48
N LYS A 60 16.30 -0.16 -6.48
CA LYS A 60 17.52 -0.25 -5.68
C LYS A 60 18.68 -0.68 -6.56
N LYS A 61 19.82 -0.03 -6.39
CA LYS A 61 21.07 -0.46 -7.01
C LYS A 61 21.67 -1.60 -6.20
N VAL A 62 21.85 -2.74 -6.85
CA VAL A 62 22.61 -3.86 -6.33
C VAL A 62 24.07 -3.68 -6.70
N THR A 63 24.96 -3.93 -5.74
CA THR A 63 26.40 -4.02 -5.98
C THR A 63 26.95 -5.27 -5.32
N CYS A 64 27.81 -5.98 -6.04
CA CYS A 64 28.57 -7.10 -5.50
C CYS A 64 30.03 -6.95 -5.89
N ASP A 65 30.92 -7.06 -4.92
CA ASP A 65 32.36 -6.94 -5.10
C ASP A 65 33.05 -8.24 -4.68
N LEU A 66 34.09 -8.64 -5.40
CA LEU A 66 34.89 -9.82 -5.08
C LEU A 66 36.37 -9.57 -5.44
N SER A 67 37.23 -9.67 -4.44
CA SER A 67 38.66 -9.39 -4.56
C SER A 67 39.37 -10.39 -5.48
N TYR A 68 39.00 -11.66 -5.41
CA TYR A 68 39.49 -12.69 -6.32
C TYR A 68 38.49 -13.83 -6.49
N SER A 69 38.25 -14.25 -7.73
CA SER A 69 37.47 -15.44 -8.04
C SER A 69 38.21 -16.33 -9.03
N PRO A 70 38.49 -17.60 -8.72
CA PRO A 70 39.16 -18.51 -9.66
C PRO A 70 38.25 -18.97 -10.81
N LYS A 71 36.94 -18.75 -10.68
CA LYS A 71 35.91 -19.09 -11.67
C LYS A 71 34.80 -18.04 -11.66
N PRO A 72 33.97 -17.95 -12.70
CA PRO A 72 32.79 -17.09 -12.66
C PRO A 72 31.88 -17.44 -11.49
N THR A 73 31.38 -16.42 -10.80
CA THR A 73 30.51 -16.57 -9.61
C THR A 73 29.16 -15.93 -9.89
N SER A 74 28.09 -16.73 -9.85
CA SER A 74 26.72 -16.21 -10.03
C SER A 74 26.34 -15.28 -8.89
N ILE A 75 25.52 -14.27 -9.16
CA ILE A 75 24.89 -13.45 -8.13
C ILE A 75 23.44 -13.83 -8.08
N ASN A 76 22.96 -14.15 -6.88
CA ASN A 76 21.70 -14.83 -6.68
C ASN A 76 20.84 -14.10 -5.67
N PHE A 77 19.55 -14.03 -5.96
CA PHE A 77 18.52 -13.87 -4.95
C PHE A 77 18.05 -15.24 -4.48
N VAL A 78 18.06 -15.47 -3.17
CA VAL A 78 17.68 -16.73 -2.54
C VAL A 78 16.65 -16.47 -1.46
N THR A 79 15.50 -17.15 -1.54
CA THR A 79 14.46 -17.10 -0.50
C THR A 79 14.93 -17.74 0.79
N THR A 80 14.60 -17.15 1.94
CA THR A 80 14.93 -17.71 3.26
C THR A 80 13.92 -18.79 3.69
N ALA A 81 14.28 -19.58 4.70
CA ALA A 81 13.37 -20.57 5.30
C ALA A 81 12.10 -19.93 5.88
N ASP A 82 12.23 -18.77 6.53
CA ASP A 82 11.09 -18.05 7.12
C ASP A 82 10.14 -17.53 6.04
N PHE A 83 10.67 -16.99 4.93
CA PHE A 83 9.85 -16.60 3.78
C PHE A 83 9.14 -17.79 3.15
N ASN A 84 9.84 -18.93 3.02
CA ASN A 84 9.24 -20.14 2.46
C ASN A 84 8.11 -20.66 3.35
N LYS A 85 8.30 -20.67 4.67
CA LYS A 85 7.25 -21.03 5.63
C LYS A 85 6.06 -20.06 5.57
N PHE A 86 6.31 -18.77 5.38
CA PHE A 86 5.28 -17.74 5.26
C PHE A 86 4.47 -17.90 3.96
N THR A 87 5.13 -18.05 2.82
CA THR A 87 4.49 -18.26 1.51
C THR A 87 3.81 -19.63 1.37
N SER A 88 4.19 -20.62 2.17
CA SER A 88 3.57 -21.96 2.18
C SER A 88 2.31 -22.06 3.05
N GLN A 89 1.91 -20.99 3.74
CA GLN A 89 0.69 -21.01 4.55
C GLN A 89 -0.54 -21.29 3.67
N ASN A 90 -1.47 -22.09 4.19
CA ASN A 90 -2.67 -22.53 3.50
C ASN A 90 -3.92 -21.88 4.12
N ASN A 91 -4.01 -20.56 3.95
CA ASN A 91 -4.96 -19.63 4.56
C ASN A 91 -5.79 -18.85 3.52
N GLY A 92 -5.82 -19.28 2.26
CA GLY A 92 -6.53 -18.62 1.16
C GLY A 92 -5.91 -17.29 0.69
N VAL A 93 -4.72 -16.93 1.20
CA VAL A 93 -4.04 -15.68 0.84
C VAL A 93 -2.68 -16.00 0.24
N LYS A 94 -2.40 -15.42 -0.93
CA LYS A 94 -1.11 -15.50 -1.60
C LYS A 94 -0.37 -14.18 -1.50
N PHE A 95 0.86 -14.25 -1.01
CA PHE A 95 1.83 -13.16 -1.06
C PHE A 95 2.82 -13.43 -2.19
N THR A 96 3.08 -12.42 -3.04
CA THR A 96 4.08 -12.50 -4.11
C THR A 96 5.03 -11.32 -4.01
N LEU A 97 6.31 -11.58 -3.72
CA LEU A 97 7.37 -10.58 -3.87
C LEU A 97 7.85 -10.59 -5.32
N TYR A 98 8.00 -9.43 -5.93
CA TYR A 98 8.56 -9.30 -7.27
C TYR A 98 9.92 -8.62 -7.17
N ILE A 99 10.93 -9.23 -7.79
CA ILE A 99 12.25 -8.61 -7.99
C ILE A 99 12.54 -8.63 -9.48
N ASP A 100 12.63 -7.45 -10.06
CA ASP A 100 12.79 -7.23 -11.50
C ASP A 100 11.71 -7.95 -12.34
N GLY A 101 10.48 -8.00 -11.81
CA GLY A 101 9.34 -8.68 -12.42
C GLY A 101 9.30 -10.20 -12.21
N VAL A 102 10.35 -10.81 -11.64
CA VAL A 102 10.34 -12.24 -11.31
C VAL A 102 9.55 -12.45 -10.02
N PRO A 103 8.53 -13.34 -10.01
CA PRO A 103 7.72 -13.61 -8.82
C PRO A 103 8.43 -14.61 -7.87
N TYR A 104 8.49 -14.24 -6.61
CA TYR A 104 8.96 -15.05 -5.48
C TYR A 104 7.75 -15.34 -4.58
N ASP A 105 7.08 -16.46 -4.86
CA ASP A 105 5.90 -16.96 -4.14
C ASP A 105 6.09 -18.38 -3.59
N LYS A 106 7.31 -18.91 -3.71
CA LYS A 106 7.76 -20.23 -3.28
C LYS A 106 9.28 -20.24 -3.14
N GLN A 107 9.81 -21.30 -2.56
CA GLN A 107 11.25 -21.51 -2.44
C GLN A 107 11.93 -21.49 -3.81
N MET A 108 12.91 -20.59 -3.97
CA MET A 108 13.69 -20.49 -5.20
C MET A 108 15.04 -19.80 -5.01
N THR A 109 15.91 -20.05 -5.98
CA THR A 109 17.16 -19.30 -6.21
C THR A 109 17.12 -18.77 -7.63
N GLN A 110 17.33 -17.47 -7.79
CA GLN A 110 17.32 -16.81 -9.08
C GLN A 110 18.63 -16.07 -9.29
N SER A 111 19.33 -16.42 -10.37
CA SER A 111 20.51 -15.66 -10.77
C SER A 111 20.10 -14.37 -11.47
N ILE A 112 20.78 -13.27 -11.11
CA ILE A 112 20.58 -11.94 -11.71
C ILE A 112 21.78 -11.48 -12.55
N GLY A 113 22.82 -12.30 -12.62
CA GLY A 113 24.08 -12.01 -13.28
C GLY A 113 25.23 -12.83 -12.69
N SER A 114 26.44 -12.50 -13.09
CA SER A 114 27.66 -13.16 -12.60
C SER A 114 28.83 -12.18 -12.57
N LEU A 115 29.79 -12.48 -11.69
CA LEU A 115 31.14 -11.93 -11.70
C LEU A 115 32.03 -12.82 -12.54
N SER A 116 32.91 -12.25 -13.35
CA SER A 116 33.90 -13.02 -14.11
C SER A 116 34.97 -13.62 -13.19
N ALA A 117 35.78 -14.53 -13.72
CA ALA A 117 37.00 -14.97 -13.03
C ALA A 117 38.06 -13.86 -13.07
N GLY A 118 38.88 -13.77 -12.01
CA GLY A 118 39.97 -12.81 -11.92
C GLY A 118 39.94 -11.98 -10.64
N PHE A 119 40.80 -10.96 -10.62
CA PHE A 119 40.93 -10.04 -9.49
C PHE A 119 39.97 -8.85 -9.63
N TRP A 120 39.56 -8.30 -8.49
CA TRP A 120 38.85 -7.01 -8.37
C TRP A 120 37.57 -6.91 -9.21
N GLN A 121 36.78 -7.99 -9.19
CA GLN A 121 35.55 -8.08 -9.97
C GLN A 121 34.41 -7.37 -9.25
N ALA A 122 33.56 -6.70 -10.03
CA ALA A 122 32.39 -6.02 -9.51
C ALA A 122 31.21 -6.22 -10.45
N PHE A 123 30.02 -6.30 -9.87
CA PHE A 123 28.74 -6.36 -10.57
C PHE A 123 27.86 -5.25 -10.03
N SER A 124 27.14 -4.58 -10.91
CA SER A 124 26.12 -3.64 -10.50
C SER A 124 24.93 -3.63 -11.44
N LYS A 125 23.73 -3.61 -10.86
CA LYS A 125 22.47 -3.61 -11.59
C LYS A 125 21.39 -2.91 -10.77
N ASP A 126 20.59 -2.08 -11.40
CA ASP A 126 19.37 -1.59 -10.78
C ASP A 126 18.29 -2.66 -10.84
N VAL A 127 17.68 -2.95 -9.69
CA VAL A 127 16.57 -3.90 -9.58
C VAL A 127 15.37 -3.18 -9.02
N SER A 128 14.20 -3.57 -9.52
CA SER A 128 12.94 -3.04 -9.02
C SER A 128 12.24 -4.06 -8.12
N ILE A 129 11.70 -3.61 -6.99
CA ILE A 129 11.18 -4.45 -5.91
C ILE A 129 9.78 -3.96 -5.53
N TRP A 130 8.82 -4.87 -5.48
CA TRP A 130 7.45 -4.61 -5.00
C TRP A 130 6.78 -5.92 -4.62
N PHE A 131 5.61 -5.87 -3.96
CA PHE A 131 4.85 -7.08 -3.67
C PHE A 131 3.34 -6.85 -3.87
N ASP A 132 2.62 -7.95 -4.05
CA ASP A 132 1.16 -7.98 -3.98
C ASP A 132 0.66 -9.03 -3.00
N ILE A 133 -0.58 -8.82 -2.53
CA ILE A 133 -1.32 -9.74 -1.69
C ILE A 133 -2.67 -9.97 -2.38
N LYS A 134 -3.00 -11.24 -2.62
CA LYS A 134 -4.23 -11.63 -3.30
C LYS A 134 -4.92 -12.78 -2.60
N VAL A 135 -6.23 -12.86 -2.74
CA VAL A 135 -6.96 -14.08 -2.42
C VAL A 135 -6.65 -15.14 -3.47
N ASP A 136 -6.24 -16.32 -3.03
CA ASP A 136 -5.95 -17.47 -3.89
C ASP A 136 -6.48 -18.74 -3.23
N THR A 137 -7.57 -19.28 -3.78
CA THR A 137 -8.21 -20.50 -3.26
C THR A 137 -7.34 -21.75 -3.42
N SER A 138 -6.28 -21.71 -4.24
CA SER A 138 -5.28 -22.79 -4.28
C SER A 138 -4.47 -22.87 -2.99
N LYS A 139 -4.49 -21.81 -2.16
CA LYS A 139 -3.91 -21.76 -0.81
C LYS A 139 -4.95 -22.10 0.26
N GLY A 140 -6.01 -22.83 -0.07
CA GLY A 140 -7.07 -23.18 0.87
C GLY A 140 -8.11 -22.06 1.02
N ASN A 141 -8.97 -22.19 2.03
CA ASN A 141 -10.01 -21.19 2.31
C ASN A 141 -9.48 -20.14 3.28
N ILE A 142 -9.98 -18.90 3.14
CA ILE A 142 -9.75 -17.85 4.12
C ILE A 142 -10.39 -18.29 5.45
N PRO A 143 -9.64 -18.31 6.58
CA PRO A 143 -10.21 -18.61 7.88
C PRO A 143 -11.36 -17.68 8.25
N SER A 144 -12.29 -18.13 9.08
CA SER A 144 -13.41 -17.30 9.55
C SER A 144 -13.07 -16.47 10.80
N SER A 145 -11.87 -16.67 11.37
CA SER A 145 -11.37 -15.95 12.54
C SER A 145 -9.86 -16.16 12.71
N GLY A 146 -9.25 -15.38 13.60
CA GLY A 146 -7.83 -15.47 13.97
C GLY A 146 -6.97 -14.44 13.25
N THR A 147 -5.66 -14.55 13.43
CA THR A 147 -4.69 -13.65 12.80
C THR A 147 -3.73 -14.43 11.91
N TYR A 148 -3.31 -13.81 10.82
CA TYR A 148 -2.17 -14.26 10.04
C TYR A 148 -0.87 -13.80 10.71
N LEU A 149 0.17 -14.61 10.55
CA LEU A 149 1.53 -14.40 11.07
C LEU A 149 1.93 -12.92 11.10
N SER A 150 2.16 -12.41 12.31
CA SER A 150 2.72 -11.08 12.55
C SER A 150 4.19 -11.17 12.91
N GLY A 151 4.95 -10.16 12.50
CA GLY A 151 6.38 -10.03 12.80
C GLY A 151 7.21 -9.57 11.61
N GLY A 152 8.52 -9.47 11.83
CA GLY A 152 9.50 -9.15 10.80
C GLY A 152 10.44 -10.33 10.56
N PHE A 153 10.75 -10.63 9.30
CA PHE A 153 11.71 -11.66 8.94
C PHE A 153 12.48 -11.31 7.67
N GLU A 154 13.72 -11.80 7.60
CA GLU A 154 14.54 -11.69 6.40
C GLU A 154 13.91 -12.59 5.32
N SER A 155 13.52 -12.01 4.18
CA SER A 155 12.73 -12.70 3.16
C SER A 155 13.57 -13.27 2.03
N VAL A 156 14.52 -12.47 1.54
CA VAL A 156 15.40 -12.83 0.43
C VAL A 156 16.80 -12.32 0.72
N TYR A 157 17.80 -13.17 0.47
CA TYR A 157 19.20 -12.77 0.47
C TYR A 157 19.70 -12.53 -0.95
N LEU A 158 20.45 -11.44 -1.12
CA LEU A 158 21.32 -11.20 -2.24
C LEU A 158 22.72 -11.73 -1.90
N ILE A 159 23.15 -12.79 -2.57
CA ILE A 159 24.41 -13.48 -2.27
C ILE A 159 25.24 -13.76 -3.52
N GLN A 160 26.52 -14.03 -3.30
CA GLN A 160 27.45 -14.53 -4.31
C GLN A 160 27.47 -16.06 -4.25
N GLY A 161 27.10 -16.71 -5.36
CA GLY A 161 26.99 -18.16 -5.47
C GLY A 161 26.03 -18.70 -4.41
N THR A 162 26.57 -19.51 -3.52
CA THR A 162 25.88 -20.05 -2.33
C THR A 162 26.66 -19.75 -1.05
N ASN A 163 27.50 -18.70 -1.07
CA ASN A 163 28.36 -18.36 0.06
C ASN A 163 27.63 -17.48 1.08
N TYR A 164 27.12 -18.11 2.14
CA TYR A 164 26.43 -17.43 3.24
C TYR A 164 27.39 -16.78 4.26
N GLY A 165 28.71 -17.01 4.14
CA GLY A 165 29.72 -16.43 5.02
C GLY A 165 30.19 -15.03 4.62
N LEU A 166 29.85 -14.58 3.40
CA LEU A 166 30.15 -13.23 2.95
C LEU A 166 29.01 -12.26 3.32
N PRO A 167 29.32 -10.96 3.48
CA PRO A 167 28.33 -9.89 3.49
C PRO A 167 27.26 -10.06 2.39
N ARG A 168 26.00 -9.95 2.80
CA ARG A 168 24.82 -10.17 1.96
C ARG A 168 23.87 -8.99 2.03
N GLY A 169 23.17 -8.73 0.93
CA GLY A 169 22.04 -7.81 0.91
C GLY A 169 20.80 -8.52 1.43
N ILE A 170 19.97 -7.83 2.19
CA ILE A 170 18.75 -8.41 2.76
C ILE A 170 17.54 -7.61 2.29
N ILE A 171 16.51 -8.34 1.85
CA ILE A 171 15.14 -7.83 1.72
C ILE A 171 14.36 -8.44 2.89
N SER A 172 13.87 -7.61 3.79
CA SER A 172 13.06 -8.01 4.94
C SER A 172 11.60 -7.62 4.73
N LEU A 173 10.70 -8.47 5.21
CA LEU A 173 9.26 -8.22 5.22
C LEU A 173 8.79 -8.07 6.67
N SER A 174 7.95 -7.07 6.92
CA SER A 174 7.24 -6.88 8.17
C SER A 174 5.75 -7.00 7.93
N THR A 175 5.09 -7.91 8.66
CA THR A 175 3.65 -8.14 8.60
C THR A 175 3.00 -7.73 9.92
N PRO A 176 1.95 -6.89 9.90
CA PRO A 176 1.11 -6.66 11.07
C PRO A 176 0.21 -7.88 11.30
N ASN A 177 -0.58 -7.84 12.38
CA ASN A 177 -1.66 -8.81 12.56
C ASN A 177 -2.72 -8.58 11.47
N ILE A 178 -2.71 -9.41 10.42
CA ILE A 178 -3.82 -9.44 9.47
C ILE A 178 -4.93 -10.25 10.12
N THR A 179 -6.11 -9.66 10.29
CA THR A 179 -7.22 -10.31 11.00
C THR A 179 -8.19 -10.94 10.03
N TYR A 180 -8.55 -12.21 10.26
CA TYR A 180 -9.63 -12.83 9.51
C TYR A 180 -10.97 -12.51 10.16
N ILE A 181 -11.92 -12.08 9.34
CA ILE A 181 -13.29 -11.82 9.77
C ILE A 181 -14.23 -12.82 9.09
N PRO A 182 -15.32 -13.21 9.74
CA PRO A 182 -16.12 -14.35 9.28
C PRO A 182 -16.79 -14.13 7.93
N CYS A 183 -16.97 -12.89 7.50
CA CYS A 183 -17.61 -12.55 6.23
C CYS A 183 -17.58 -11.06 5.94
N MET A 184 -17.95 -10.73 4.70
CA MET A 184 -18.18 -9.39 4.22
C MET A 184 -19.44 -8.81 4.85
N MET A 185 -19.37 -7.51 5.11
CA MET A 185 -20.53 -6.67 5.40
C MET A 185 -21.17 -6.22 4.10
N ALA A 186 -22.50 -6.31 4.04
CA ALA A 186 -23.31 -5.65 3.04
C ALA A 186 -23.54 -4.19 3.44
N ILE A 187 -23.32 -3.28 2.50
CA ILE A 187 -23.73 -1.89 2.62
C ILE A 187 -24.99 -1.66 1.78
N SER A 188 -25.96 -0.95 2.35
CA SER A 188 -27.09 -0.41 1.63
C SER A 188 -27.27 1.08 1.92
N LEU A 189 -27.80 1.79 0.94
CA LEU A 189 -28.14 3.20 1.03
C LEU A 189 -29.66 3.36 1.02
N ASN A 190 -30.18 4.27 1.84
CA ASN A 190 -31.60 4.62 1.85
C ASN A 190 -31.79 6.14 1.95
N PRO A 191 -32.29 6.80 0.89
CA PRO A 191 -32.41 6.26 -0.48
C PRO A 191 -31.02 6.04 -1.11
N ASP A 192 -30.96 5.22 -2.16
CA ASP A 192 -29.76 5.05 -3.00
C ASP A 192 -29.63 6.17 -4.05
N THR A 193 -30.74 6.81 -4.40
CA THR A 193 -30.81 8.01 -5.24
C THR A 193 -31.28 9.20 -4.41
N ILE A 194 -30.47 10.26 -4.36
CA ILE A 194 -30.84 11.50 -3.66
C ILE A 194 -31.47 12.46 -4.65
N ASP A 195 -32.80 12.53 -4.63
CA ASP A 195 -33.55 13.47 -5.47
C ASP A 195 -33.75 14.83 -4.77
N PHE A 196 -33.13 15.86 -5.33
CA PHE A 196 -33.31 17.25 -4.90
C PHE A 196 -34.60 17.87 -5.47
N GLY A 197 -35.22 17.23 -6.46
CA GLY A 197 -36.38 17.73 -7.18
C GLY A 197 -36.05 18.97 -8.02
N ALA A 198 -37.10 19.70 -8.41
CA ALA A 198 -36.94 20.97 -9.09
C ALA A 198 -36.42 22.05 -8.12
N VAL A 199 -35.24 22.58 -8.42
CA VAL A 199 -34.61 23.63 -7.61
C VAL A 199 -34.68 24.97 -8.34
N LYS A 200 -35.09 26.03 -7.63
CA LYS A 200 -35.12 27.37 -8.19
C LYS A 200 -33.72 27.98 -8.15
N ALA A 201 -33.23 28.45 -9.30
CA ALA A 201 -31.96 29.18 -9.39
C ALA A 201 -31.93 30.42 -8.48
N SER A 202 -33.08 31.07 -8.24
CA SER A 202 -33.20 32.20 -7.32
C SER A 202 -32.81 31.84 -5.88
N ASP A 203 -33.15 30.63 -5.43
CA ASP A 203 -32.90 30.19 -4.07
C ASP A 203 -31.42 29.90 -3.88
N LEU A 204 -30.81 29.23 -4.85
CA LEU A 204 -29.37 28.97 -4.90
C LEU A 204 -28.56 30.28 -5.00
N ASN A 205 -29.02 31.25 -5.79
CA ASN A 205 -28.37 32.56 -5.91
C ASN A 205 -28.47 33.40 -4.63
N LYS A 206 -29.47 33.16 -3.79
CA LYS A 206 -29.58 33.73 -2.44
C LYS A 206 -28.73 32.98 -1.40
N GLY A 207 -27.99 31.95 -1.81
CA GLY A 207 -27.16 31.14 -0.94
C GLY A 207 -27.94 30.11 -0.10
N ILE A 208 -29.18 29.77 -0.49
CA ILE A 208 -29.97 28.76 0.22
C ILE A 208 -29.30 27.39 0.06
N ASP A 209 -29.12 26.71 1.19
CA ASP A 209 -28.64 25.34 1.29
C ASP A 209 -29.82 24.37 1.12
N ILE A 210 -29.83 23.61 0.02
CA ILE A 210 -30.87 22.61 -0.20
C ILE A 210 -30.36 21.27 0.30
N GLN A 211 -31.06 20.73 1.29
CA GLN A 211 -30.62 19.55 2.02
C GLN A 211 -31.51 18.34 1.73
N ARG A 212 -30.89 17.17 1.63
CA ARG A 212 -31.57 15.86 1.57
C ARG A 212 -30.87 14.89 2.48
N ARG A 213 -31.63 14.15 3.28
CA ARG A 213 -31.08 13.14 4.20
C ARG A 213 -31.01 11.79 3.51
N PHE A 214 -29.96 11.05 3.81
CA PHE A 214 -29.83 9.65 3.45
C PHE A 214 -29.14 8.89 4.56
N THR A 215 -29.27 7.57 4.54
CA THR A 215 -28.70 6.69 5.56
C THR A 215 -27.83 5.65 4.88
N THR A 216 -26.66 5.38 5.45
CA THR A 216 -25.92 4.15 5.16
C THR A 216 -26.22 3.11 6.24
N LEU A 217 -26.53 1.90 5.80
CA LEU A 217 -26.75 0.75 6.66
C LEU A 217 -25.71 -0.31 6.30
N ILE A 218 -24.81 -0.58 7.23
CA ILE A 218 -23.77 -1.59 7.10
C ILE A 218 -24.17 -2.74 8.03
N GLN A 219 -24.47 -3.89 7.46
CA GLN A 219 -24.89 -5.07 8.19
C GLN A 219 -24.25 -6.32 7.58
N LYS A 220 -24.25 -7.40 8.35
CA LYS A 220 -23.75 -8.70 7.91
C LYS A 220 -24.40 -9.14 6.59
N ASN A 221 -23.61 -9.64 5.63
CA ASN A 221 -24.19 -10.23 4.43
C ASN A 221 -25.04 -11.45 4.82
N LYS A 222 -26.18 -11.65 4.15
CA LYS A 222 -27.17 -12.70 4.47
C LYS A 222 -26.59 -14.12 4.46
N GLY A 223 -25.49 -14.35 3.74
CA GLY A 223 -24.80 -15.64 3.68
C GLY A 223 -23.92 -15.96 4.89
N CYS A 224 -23.76 -15.02 5.82
CA CYS A 224 -22.85 -15.21 6.94
C CYS A 224 -23.58 -15.72 8.19
N THR A 225 -23.25 -16.94 8.59
CA THR A 225 -23.86 -17.65 9.73
C THR A 225 -22.96 -17.72 10.96
N SER A 226 -21.72 -17.24 10.85
CA SER A 226 -20.73 -17.32 11.92
C SER A 226 -21.10 -16.45 13.14
N THR A 227 -20.86 -16.98 14.34
CA THR A 227 -21.09 -16.37 15.66
C THR A 227 -19.84 -15.68 16.23
N VAL A 228 -18.82 -15.44 15.40
CA VAL A 228 -17.55 -14.87 15.84
C VAL A 228 -17.72 -13.37 16.13
N ASN A 229 -17.37 -12.99 17.37
CA ASN A 229 -17.48 -11.63 17.90
C ASN A 229 -16.17 -10.83 17.83
N THR A 230 -15.19 -11.25 17.03
CA THR A 230 -13.93 -10.51 16.88
C THR A 230 -14.26 -9.12 16.32
N PRO A 231 -13.95 -8.03 17.04
CA PRO A 231 -14.16 -6.69 16.54
C PRO A 231 -13.20 -6.44 15.37
N PHE A 232 -13.65 -5.67 14.39
CA PHE A 232 -12.85 -5.22 13.27
C PHE A 232 -13.16 -3.76 12.97
N SER A 233 -12.32 -3.10 12.19
CA SER A 233 -12.56 -1.71 11.82
C SER A 233 -12.87 -1.58 10.34
N ILE A 234 -13.69 -0.57 10.00
CA ILE A 234 -14.10 -0.26 8.64
C ILE A 234 -13.72 1.18 8.32
N ASN A 235 -13.08 1.37 7.19
CA ASN A 235 -12.99 2.67 6.53
C ASN A 235 -14.07 2.75 5.46
N MET A 236 -14.97 3.72 5.58
CA MET A 236 -15.94 4.07 4.55
C MET A 236 -15.46 5.29 3.77
N TYR A 237 -15.58 5.28 2.45
CA TYR A 237 -15.19 6.37 1.55
C TYR A 237 -16.36 6.77 0.67
N PHE A 238 -16.53 8.07 0.46
CA PHE A 238 -17.38 8.62 -0.60
C PHE A 238 -16.47 9.00 -1.77
N GLU A 239 -16.59 8.29 -2.88
CA GLU A 239 -15.70 8.41 -4.05
C GLU A 239 -16.50 8.84 -5.28
N PRO A 240 -16.47 10.13 -5.65
CA PRO A 240 -17.09 10.60 -6.87
C PRO A 240 -16.54 9.89 -8.10
N THR A 241 -17.40 9.47 -9.01
CA THR A 241 -16.98 8.88 -10.29
C THR A 241 -16.38 9.93 -11.22
N ALA A 242 -16.85 11.18 -11.11
CA ALA A 242 -16.29 12.35 -11.77
C ALA A 242 -15.35 13.10 -10.83
N SER A 243 -14.10 13.30 -11.25
CA SER A 243 -12.99 13.68 -10.36
C SER A 243 -12.83 15.18 -10.08
N ILE A 244 -13.79 16.03 -10.45
CA ILE A 244 -13.64 17.48 -10.30
C ILE A 244 -14.26 17.92 -8.99
N LEU A 245 -13.42 18.03 -7.96
CA LEU A 245 -13.77 18.74 -6.72
C LEU A 245 -13.50 20.24 -6.90
N ASN A 246 -14.38 21.06 -6.32
CA ASN A 246 -14.18 22.50 -6.22
C ASN A 246 -13.13 22.82 -5.14
N ALA A 247 -12.65 24.07 -5.12
CA ALA A 247 -11.69 24.54 -4.12
C ALA A 247 -12.22 24.45 -2.67
N ASP A 248 -13.54 24.46 -2.49
CA ASP A 248 -14.20 24.29 -1.18
C ASP A 248 -14.41 22.82 -0.79
N GLY A 249 -13.95 21.87 -1.61
CA GLY A 249 -14.07 20.43 -1.40
C GLY A 249 -15.41 19.82 -1.81
N SER A 250 -16.36 20.61 -2.31
CA SER A 250 -17.62 20.10 -2.87
C SER A 250 -17.40 19.45 -4.24
N LEU A 251 -18.23 18.46 -4.59
CA LEU A 251 -18.24 17.85 -5.91
C LEU A 251 -18.85 18.82 -6.93
N ASN A 252 -18.14 19.09 -8.01
CA ASN A 252 -18.60 19.98 -9.07
C ASN A 252 -19.64 19.31 -9.96
N LEU A 253 -20.84 19.90 -10.04
CA LEU A 253 -21.94 19.41 -10.88
C LEU A 253 -21.96 20.02 -12.29
N ASN A 254 -20.89 20.72 -12.68
CA ASN A 254 -20.68 21.36 -13.99
C ASN A 254 -21.72 22.43 -14.39
N ASN A 255 -22.47 22.95 -13.41
CA ASN A 255 -23.51 23.97 -13.61
C ASN A 255 -23.45 25.10 -12.58
N GLY A 256 -22.29 25.31 -11.94
CA GLY A 256 -22.12 26.30 -10.87
C GLY A 256 -22.61 25.82 -9.50
N LEU A 257 -23.00 24.55 -9.37
CA LEU A 257 -23.41 23.92 -8.11
C LEU A 257 -22.36 22.95 -7.58
N GLY A 258 -22.23 22.95 -6.26
CA GLY A 258 -21.43 22.03 -5.48
C GLY A 258 -22.33 21.09 -4.68
N LEU A 259 -21.98 19.80 -4.68
CA LEU A 259 -22.57 18.80 -3.79
C LEU A 259 -21.59 18.49 -2.66
N SER A 260 -22.06 18.54 -1.42
CA SER A 260 -21.28 18.15 -0.24
C SER A 260 -22.07 17.18 0.64
N ILE A 261 -21.38 16.37 1.44
CA ILE A 261 -22.00 15.44 2.39
C ILE A 261 -21.59 15.84 3.80
N SER A 262 -22.51 15.83 4.76
CA SER A 262 -22.22 15.99 6.19
C SER A 262 -22.72 14.79 6.99
N ASP A 263 -22.09 14.55 8.13
CA ASP A 263 -22.61 13.62 9.14
C ASP A 263 -23.79 14.25 9.94
N ILE A 264 -24.29 13.50 10.92
CA ILE A 264 -25.39 13.94 11.82
C ILE A 264 -25.01 15.12 12.73
N SER A 265 -23.71 15.34 12.97
CA SER A 265 -23.21 16.49 13.73
C SER A 265 -23.11 17.76 12.88
N GLY A 266 -23.36 17.64 11.56
CA GLY A 266 -23.20 18.72 10.60
C GLY A 266 -21.76 18.92 10.12
N LYS A 267 -20.84 18.01 10.48
CA LYS A 267 -19.46 18.04 10.00
C LYS A 267 -19.40 17.52 8.57
N TYR A 268 -18.83 18.29 7.65
CA TYR A 268 -18.63 17.84 6.28
C TYR A 268 -17.68 16.64 6.23
N VAL A 269 -18.08 15.64 5.44
CA VAL A 269 -17.31 14.44 5.14
C VAL A 269 -16.55 14.69 3.83
N PRO A 270 -15.21 14.81 3.87
CA PRO A 270 -14.44 15.03 2.66
C PRO A 270 -14.52 13.81 1.74
N TYR A 271 -14.67 14.05 0.44
CA TYR A 271 -14.57 12.99 -0.57
C TYR A 271 -13.18 12.34 -0.57
N ASN A 272 -13.11 11.07 -0.97
CA ASN A 272 -11.88 10.27 -1.05
C ASN A 272 -11.10 10.18 0.28
N THR A 273 -11.75 10.47 1.40
CA THR A 273 -11.14 10.43 2.74
C THR A 273 -11.83 9.38 3.59
N ALA A 274 -11.04 8.65 4.38
CA ALA A 274 -11.54 7.58 5.22
C ALA A 274 -12.42 8.11 6.36
N TRP A 275 -13.67 7.68 6.38
CA TRP A 275 -14.55 7.75 7.54
C TRP A 275 -14.39 6.48 8.37
N LYS A 276 -13.74 6.60 9.53
CA LYS A 276 -13.38 5.46 10.39
C LYS A 276 -14.54 5.02 11.27
N LEU A 277 -14.83 3.73 11.23
CA LEU A 277 -15.74 3.03 12.14
C LEU A 277 -14.93 1.94 12.84
N ASN A 278 -14.58 2.18 14.11
CA ASN A 278 -13.79 1.23 14.90
C ASN A 278 -14.69 0.25 15.65
N ASP A 279 -14.12 -0.87 16.07
CA ASP A 279 -14.74 -1.86 16.96
C ASP A 279 -16.11 -2.38 16.47
N VAL A 280 -16.25 -2.51 15.14
CA VAL A 280 -17.44 -3.07 14.51
C VAL A 280 -17.52 -4.56 14.87
N ARG A 281 -18.66 -4.97 15.42
CA ARG A 281 -18.95 -6.38 15.68
C ARG A 281 -19.84 -6.94 14.59
N VAL A 282 -19.70 -8.23 14.31
CA VAL A 282 -20.39 -8.93 13.21
C VAL A 282 -21.92 -8.93 13.36
N ASP A 283 -22.42 -8.84 14.58
CA ASP A 283 -23.84 -8.72 14.92
C ASP A 283 -24.36 -7.27 14.89
N SER A 284 -23.47 -6.28 14.74
CA SER A 284 -23.83 -4.87 14.75
C SER A 284 -24.39 -4.42 13.41
N VAL A 285 -25.61 -3.88 13.44
CA VAL A 285 -26.13 -3.06 12.34
C VAL A 285 -25.62 -1.64 12.57
N ILE A 286 -24.69 -1.19 11.74
CA ILE A 286 -24.21 0.19 11.79
C ILE A 286 -25.12 1.04 10.91
N LYS A 287 -25.85 1.93 11.54
CA LYS A 287 -26.65 2.95 10.88
C LYS A 287 -25.94 4.29 11.01
N SER A 288 -25.56 4.88 9.89
CA SER A 288 -24.99 6.23 9.85
C SER A 288 -25.88 7.15 9.01
N ASN A 289 -26.31 8.26 9.60
CA ASN A 289 -27.17 9.24 8.93
C ASN A 289 -26.30 10.36 8.37
N PHE A 290 -26.58 10.74 7.12
CA PHE A 290 -25.87 11.79 6.40
C PHE A 290 -26.86 12.78 5.80
N THR A 291 -26.35 13.99 5.52
CA THR A 291 -27.08 15.02 4.79
C THR A 291 -26.28 15.39 3.55
N ALA A 292 -26.93 15.34 2.39
CA ALA A 292 -26.41 15.90 1.16
C ALA A 292 -26.84 17.36 1.03
N HIS A 293 -25.88 18.23 0.71
CA HIS A 293 -26.03 19.67 0.60
C HIS A 293 -25.79 20.08 -0.85
N LEU A 294 -26.78 20.75 -1.44
CA LEU A 294 -26.67 21.34 -2.76
C LEU A 294 -26.59 22.86 -2.62
N LYS A 295 -25.47 23.45 -3.05
CA LYS A 295 -25.17 24.88 -2.91
C LYS A 295 -24.60 25.47 -4.19
N LYS A 296 -24.78 26.78 -4.34
CA LYS A 296 -24.04 27.57 -5.32
C LYS A 296 -22.56 27.64 -4.93
N ILE A 297 -21.67 27.40 -5.89
CA ILE A 297 -20.23 27.60 -5.72
C ILE A 297 -19.94 29.11 -5.73
N SER A 298 -19.19 29.59 -4.74
CA SER A 298 -18.84 31.01 -4.66
C SER A 298 -18.10 31.47 -5.93
N GLY A 299 -18.55 32.59 -6.51
CA GLY A 299 -17.95 33.16 -7.73
C GLY A 299 -18.33 32.47 -9.05
N GLN A 300 -19.19 31.44 -9.05
CA GLN A 300 -19.70 30.81 -10.27
C GLN A 300 -21.18 31.11 -10.48
N ASP A 301 -21.61 31.24 -11.74
CA ASP A 301 -23.02 31.40 -12.08
C ASP A 301 -23.75 30.05 -12.16
N VAL A 302 -24.94 30.01 -11.55
CA VAL A 302 -25.82 28.83 -11.63
C VAL A 302 -26.43 28.74 -13.01
N LYS A 303 -26.15 27.64 -13.72
CA LYS A 303 -26.73 27.34 -15.03
C LYS A 303 -27.99 26.50 -14.86
N THR A 304 -29.09 26.93 -15.47
CA THR A 304 -30.34 26.14 -15.49
C THR A 304 -30.18 24.92 -16.38
N GLY A 305 -30.73 23.79 -15.95
CA GLY A 305 -30.67 22.52 -16.67
C GLY A 305 -30.64 21.33 -15.73
N PRO A 306 -30.62 20.10 -16.27
CA PRO A 306 -30.43 18.90 -15.46
C PRO A 306 -29.03 18.89 -14.84
N PHE A 307 -28.91 18.26 -13.67
CA PHE A 307 -27.64 17.96 -13.03
C PHE A 307 -27.72 16.58 -12.37
N SER A 308 -26.59 15.88 -12.34
CA SER A 308 -26.46 14.58 -11.71
C SER A 308 -24.99 14.33 -11.38
N ALA A 309 -24.74 13.51 -10.37
CA ALA A 309 -23.41 13.00 -10.06
C ALA A 309 -23.54 11.64 -9.40
N ASP A 310 -22.58 10.76 -9.68
CA ASP A 310 -22.49 9.45 -9.04
C ASP A 310 -21.36 9.47 -8.01
N VAL A 311 -21.66 8.94 -6.83
CA VAL A 311 -20.71 8.78 -5.74
C VAL A 311 -20.73 7.32 -5.31
N VAL A 312 -19.60 6.65 -5.45
CA VAL A 312 -19.42 5.27 -5.00
C VAL A 312 -19.13 5.29 -3.50
N VAL A 313 -19.84 4.45 -2.74
CA VAL A 313 -19.50 4.22 -1.34
C VAL A 313 -18.66 2.96 -1.23
N ARG A 314 -17.38 3.14 -0.91
CA ARG A 314 -16.42 2.04 -0.77
C ARG A 314 -16.16 1.73 0.70
N ILE A 315 -16.09 0.44 1.03
CA ILE A 315 -15.73 -0.06 2.37
C ILE A 315 -14.43 -0.83 2.26
N ASN A 316 -13.47 -0.51 3.13
CA ASN A 316 -12.28 -1.31 3.37
C ASN A 316 -12.25 -1.77 4.82
N TYR A 317 -11.85 -3.01 5.05
CA TYR A 317 -11.63 -3.56 6.39
C TYR A 317 -10.17 -3.34 6.82
N TYR A 318 -9.95 -2.91 8.05
CA TYR A 318 -8.62 -2.87 8.68
C TYR A 318 -8.67 -3.50 10.06
#